data_AF-A0A3G8ZJQ2-F1
#
_entry.id   AF-A0A3G8ZJQ2-F1
#
_cell.length_a   1.000
_cell.length_b   1.000
_cell.length_c   1.000
_cell.angle_alpha   90.00
_cell.angle_beta   90.00
_cell.angle_gamma   90.00
#
_symmetry.space_group_name_H-M   'P 1'
#
loop_
_entity.id
_entity.type
_entity.pdbx_description
1 polymer ?
#
loop_
_entity_poly.entity_id
_entity_poly.type
_entity_poly.pdbx_seq_one_letter_code
_entity_poly.pdbx_strand_id
1 'polypeptide(L)'
;MKKKIDLLDESSDFSKEILEKTPSWIITWGNSVFFIFIVILLIITWLIKYPDIVSTQVDVTSDNPPVFLVSRTNGKLSELNISDGDMVIKDKWLAVIENSANTQDVKTLDSILNRSNELSFRILTAGLKLGEIQPYYNELSKNLNKIKYFYTYNPQVAGISSNKNRINKVKNIQGDYNRQKEIARKEYEVKTRELNRNKSLYEQGVISKNEFEKSQIELLQTENKYKSYNSNISNLESDKSSIERENVDLTLQRENQKIELSTDVENTSQELKAQILAWKNKYLIQSPINGKINFFDVWQKDQYVKNEQTLFSIVPVVNKGKYFARAKMPIDRAGKVKIGQRVNIKLLNYPFEEYGILEGKVNKITNVTNENVYYVIIQLNNGLVTNYHKKISPNNLTGQAEIITEDITLLQRFIYTLIRNIKQR
;
A
#
# COMPACT_ATOMS: atom_id res chain seq x y z
N MET A 1 41.50 -112.50 -36.58
CA MET A 1 41.20 -111.38 -35.65
C MET A 1 40.06 -110.47 -36.14
N LYS A 2 39.11 -110.96 -36.97
CA LYS A 2 37.97 -110.18 -37.47
C LYS A 2 36.60 -110.65 -36.93
N LYS A 3 36.54 -111.84 -36.33
CA LYS A 3 35.30 -112.46 -35.81
C LYS A 3 35.00 -112.15 -34.32
N LYS A 4 35.86 -111.35 -33.67
CA LYS A 4 35.70 -110.95 -32.26
C LYS A 4 35.32 -109.46 -32.11
N ILE A 5 35.21 -108.75 -33.24
CA ILE A 5 34.83 -107.32 -33.29
C ILE A 5 33.31 -107.22 -33.59
N ASP A 6 32.77 -108.07 -34.47
CA ASP A 6 31.32 -108.07 -34.79
C ASP A 6 30.40 -108.48 -33.63
N LEU A 7 30.89 -109.20 -32.61
CA LEU A 7 30.07 -109.57 -31.42
C LEU A 7 30.00 -108.45 -30.35
N LEU A 8 30.79 -107.38 -30.50
CA LEU A 8 30.77 -106.23 -29.61
C LEU A 8 29.93 -105.07 -30.14
N ASP A 9 29.62 -105.04 -31.45
CA ASP A 9 28.77 -104.00 -32.05
C ASP A 9 27.27 -104.26 -31.81
N GLU A 10 26.80 -105.52 -31.89
CA GLU A 10 25.38 -105.85 -31.64
C GLU A 10 24.95 -105.66 -30.18
N SER A 11 25.89 -105.73 -29.22
CA SER A 11 25.62 -105.48 -27.79
C SER A 11 25.74 -103.99 -27.39
N SER A 12 26.31 -103.15 -28.26
CA SER A 12 26.37 -101.70 -28.10
C SER A 12 25.04 -101.03 -28.47
N ASP A 13 24.37 -101.47 -29.54
CA ASP A 13 23.16 -100.82 -30.03
C ASP A 13 21.91 -101.16 -29.19
N PHE A 14 21.80 -102.38 -28.67
CA PHE A 14 20.71 -102.73 -27.72
C PHE A 14 20.85 -102.00 -26.37
N SER A 15 22.08 -101.71 -25.95
CA SER A 15 22.36 -100.98 -24.72
C SER A 15 22.12 -99.47 -24.90
N LYS A 16 22.36 -98.92 -26.09
CA LYS A 16 22.08 -97.52 -26.41
C LYS A 16 20.58 -97.23 -26.53
N GLU A 17 19.77 -98.17 -27.02
CA GLU A 17 18.32 -97.97 -27.16
C GLU A 17 17.56 -97.98 -25.81
N ILE A 18 18.10 -98.63 -24.78
CA ILE A 18 17.54 -98.63 -23.41
C ILE A 18 18.03 -97.43 -22.58
N LEU A 19 19.22 -96.89 -22.88
CA LEU A 19 19.82 -95.76 -22.14
C LEU A 19 19.40 -94.38 -22.67
N GLU A 20 18.75 -94.28 -23.84
CA GLU A 20 18.33 -93.00 -24.44
C GLU A 20 16.89 -92.58 -24.13
N LYS A 21 16.13 -93.39 -23.37
CA LYS A 21 14.84 -92.94 -22.81
C LYS A 21 15.05 -92.40 -21.40
N THR A 22 15.23 -91.09 -21.30
CA THR A 22 15.03 -90.36 -20.04
C THR A 22 13.71 -90.80 -19.42
N PRO A 23 13.67 -91.26 -18.14
CA PRO A 23 12.46 -91.76 -17.52
C PRO A 23 11.34 -90.71 -17.64
N SER A 24 10.22 -91.07 -18.27
CA SER A 24 9.07 -90.15 -18.45
C SER A 24 8.54 -89.62 -17.11
N TRP A 25 8.78 -90.33 -16.00
CA TRP A 25 8.47 -89.87 -14.65
C TRP A 25 9.28 -88.63 -14.23
N ILE A 26 10.57 -88.53 -14.60
CA ILE A 26 11.39 -87.35 -14.31
C ILE A 26 10.94 -86.13 -15.12
N ILE A 27 10.53 -86.32 -16.37
CA ILE A 27 10.05 -85.21 -17.22
C ILE A 27 8.68 -84.71 -16.74
N THR A 28 7.79 -85.62 -16.34
CA THR A 28 6.45 -85.25 -15.85
C THR A 28 6.50 -84.61 -14.46
N TRP A 29 7.26 -85.16 -13.51
CA TRP A 29 7.41 -84.57 -12.18
C TRP A 29 8.34 -83.35 -12.16
N GLY A 30 9.36 -83.31 -13.02
CA GLY A 30 10.24 -82.15 -13.19
C GLY A 30 9.48 -80.93 -13.67
N ASN A 31 8.58 -81.10 -14.64
CA ASN A 31 7.68 -80.03 -15.08
C ASN A 31 6.73 -79.57 -13.96
N SER A 32 6.20 -80.49 -13.15
CA SER A 32 5.34 -80.15 -12.01
C SER A 32 6.10 -79.39 -10.91
N VAL A 33 7.32 -79.82 -10.56
CA VAL A 33 8.17 -79.14 -9.55
C VAL A 33 8.59 -77.76 -10.04
N PHE A 34 8.97 -77.63 -11.31
CA PHE A 34 9.29 -76.34 -11.92
C PHE A 34 8.08 -75.40 -11.95
N PHE A 35 6.90 -75.92 -12.28
CA PHE A 35 5.65 -75.15 -12.23
C PHE A 35 5.33 -74.68 -10.81
N ILE A 36 5.45 -75.56 -9.80
CA ILE A 36 5.26 -75.21 -8.39
C ILE A 36 6.26 -74.13 -7.95
N PHE A 37 7.53 -74.24 -8.35
CA PHE A 37 8.54 -73.24 -8.06
C PHE A 37 8.19 -71.86 -8.65
N ILE A 38 7.71 -71.82 -9.90
CA ILE A 38 7.23 -70.59 -10.53
C ILE A 38 6.02 -70.02 -9.78
N VAL A 39 5.07 -70.88 -9.39
CA VAL A 39 3.89 -70.46 -8.61
C VAL A 39 4.30 -69.88 -7.26
N ILE A 40 5.26 -70.49 -6.56
CA ILE A 40 5.81 -69.98 -5.30
C ILE A 40 6.47 -68.62 -5.53
N LEU A 41 7.28 -68.46 -6.58
CA LEU A 41 7.92 -67.19 -6.91
C LEU A 41 6.90 -66.09 -7.23
N LEU A 42 5.82 -66.43 -7.94
CA LEU A 42 4.70 -65.52 -8.20
C LEU A 42 3.96 -65.13 -6.92
N ILE A 43 3.75 -66.07 -6.00
CA ILE A 43 3.14 -65.80 -4.69
C ILE A 43 4.04 -64.87 -3.87
N ILE A 44 5.35 -65.11 -3.83
CA ILE A 44 6.31 -64.27 -3.09
C ILE A 44 6.36 -62.86 -3.69
N THR A 45 6.45 -62.74 -5.03
CA THR A 45 6.47 -61.43 -5.70
C THR A 45 5.14 -60.68 -5.62
N TRP A 46 4.04 -61.39 -5.37
CA TRP A 46 2.74 -60.80 -5.08
C TRP A 46 2.59 -60.37 -3.61
N LEU A 47 3.18 -61.12 -2.67
CA LEU A 47 3.11 -60.83 -1.23
C LEU A 47 4.04 -59.67 -0.81
N ILE A 48 5.21 -59.55 -1.43
CA ILE A 48 6.18 -58.50 -1.09
C ILE A 48 5.72 -57.16 -1.68
N LYS A 49 5.37 -56.23 -0.79
CA LYS A 49 5.03 -54.83 -1.08
C LYS A 49 6.20 -53.93 -0.71
N TYR A 50 6.51 -52.97 -1.57
CA TYR A 50 7.52 -51.95 -1.28
C TYR A 50 7.03 -50.57 -1.77
N PRO A 51 7.29 -49.49 -1.01
CA PRO A 51 6.85 -48.16 -1.41
C PRO A 51 7.57 -47.66 -2.66
N ASP A 52 6.82 -47.17 -3.64
CA ASP A 52 7.39 -46.43 -4.77
C ASP A 52 7.75 -44.99 -4.33
N ILE A 53 8.86 -44.45 -4.83
CA ILE A 53 9.37 -43.14 -4.42
C ILE A 53 9.45 -42.17 -5.61
N VAL A 54 9.04 -40.93 -5.37
CA VAL A 54 9.20 -39.81 -6.32
C VAL A 54 10.23 -38.86 -5.75
N SER A 55 11.37 -38.72 -6.45
CA SER A 55 12.47 -37.83 -6.04
C SER A 55 12.42 -36.50 -6.77
N THR A 56 12.51 -35.40 -6.03
CA THR A 56 12.36 -34.02 -6.55
C THR A 56 13.30 -33.06 -5.83
N GLN A 57 13.69 -31.96 -6.49
CA GLN A 57 14.50 -30.92 -5.85
C GLN A 57 13.65 -30.15 -4.83
N VAL A 58 14.22 -29.82 -3.68
CA VAL A 58 13.48 -29.15 -2.59
C VAL A 58 14.29 -28.01 -1.96
N ASP A 59 13.59 -26.91 -1.68
CA ASP A 59 14.11 -25.78 -0.91
C ASP A 59 13.36 -25.70 0.43
N VAL A 60 14.07 -25.71 1.56
CA VAL A 60 13.46 -25.49 2.89
C VAL A 60 13.47 -24.00 3.18
N THR A 61 12.28 -23.43 3.41
CA THR A 61 12.07 -22.00 3.68
C THR A 61 11.17 -21.80 4.89
N SER A 62 11.13 -20.57 5.40
CA SER A 62 10.17 -20.13 6.42
C SER A 62 8.93 -19.51 5.77
N ASP A 63 7.82 -19.48 6.52
CA ASP A 63 6.62 -18.68 6.20
C ASP A 63 6.93 -17.18 6.01
N ASN A 64 7.96 -16.69 6.68
CA ASN A 64 8.37 -15.30 6.63
C ASN A 64 9.78 -15.22 6.01
N PRO A 65 9.91 -14.99 4.70
CA PRO A 65 11.20 -14.84 4.06
C PRO A 65 11.90 -13.55 4.50
N PRO A 66 13.23 -13.48 4.43
CA PRO A 66 13.97 -12.23 4.61
C PRO A 66 13.51 -11.16 3.61
N VAL A 67 13.41 -9.91 4.07
CA VAL A 67 13.14 -8.76 3.20
C VAL A 67 14.46 -8.11 2.82
N PHE A 68 14.76 -8.06 1.53
CA PHE A 68 15.96 -7.43 1.01
C PHE A 68 15.73 -5.92 0.82
N LEU A 69 16.65 -5.12 1.35
CA LEU A 69 16.68 -3.68 1.19
C LEU A 69 17.71 -3.32 0.12
N VAL A 70 17.23 -2.70 -0.94
CA VAL A 70 18.03 -2.26 -2.08
C VAL A 70 18.18 -0.75 -2.07
N SER A 71 19.31 -0.27 -2.57
CA SER A 71 19.45 1.14 -2.91
C SER A 71 18.57 1.49 -4.11
N ARG A 72 17.94 2.67 -4.09
CA ARG A 72 17.15 3.19 -5.23
C ARG A 72 17.87 4.29 -6.00
N THR A 73 19.07 4.66 -5.58
CA THR A 73 19.90 5.68 -6.21
C THR A 73 21.39 5.31 -6.13
N ASN A 74 22.18 5.96 -6.99
CA ASN A 74 23.62 5.89 -6.90
C ASN A 74 24.11 6.97 -5.92
N GLY A 75 25.08 6.64 -5.06
CA GLY A 75 25.65 7.63 -4.14
C GLY A 75 26.48 6.98 -3.05
N LYS A 76 27.11 7.79 -2.21
CA LYS A 76 27.79 7.27 -1.01
C LYS A 76 26.79 7.07 0.12
N LEU A 77 27.06 6.14 1.01
CA LEU A 77 26.30 5.97 2.23
C LEU A 77 26.72 7.04 3.25
N SER A 78 25.97 8.14 3.38
CA SER A 78 26.33 9.25 4.27
C SER A 78 26.11 8.90 5.74
N GLU A 79 25.09 8.11 6.03
CA GLU A 79 24.75 7.68 7.40
C GLU A 79 24.47 6.17 7.44
N LEU A 80 24.98 5.52 8.49
CA LEU A 80 24.73 4.13 8.80
C LEU A 80 24.56 4.00 10.32
N ASN A 81 23.31 3.89 10.77
CA ASN A 81 22.93 4.01 12.19
C ASN A 81 22.69 2.63 12.85
N ILE A 82 23.27 1.58 12.27
CA ILE A 82 23.09 0.18 12.66
C ILE A 82 24.37 -0.61 12.42
N SER A 83 24.49 -1.75 13.11
CA SER A 83 25.54 -2.75 12.90
C SER A 83 24.96 -4.07 12.41
N ASP A 84 25.80 -4.91 11.81
CA ASP A 84 25.40 -6.25 11.37
C ASP A 84 24.90 -7.09 12.56
N GLY A 85 23.75 -7.71 12.40
CA GLY A 85 23.08 -8.50 13.43
C GLY A 85 22.22 -7.72 14.43
N ASP A 86 22.07 -6.40 14.28
CA ASP A 86 21.21 -5.60 15.17
C ASP A 86 19.72 -5.96 15.04
N MET A 87 18.97 -5.74 16.13
CA MET A 87 17.52 -5.76 16.11
C MET A 87 16.96 -4.42 15.63
N VAL A 88 16.11 -4.47 14.60
CA VAL A 88 15.47 -3.30 14.01
C VAL A 88 13.96 -3.40 14.12
N ILE A 89 13.31 -2.26 14.33
CA ILE A 89 11.86 -2.10 14.33
C ILE A 89 11.42 -1.50 13.00
N LYS A 90 10.16 -1.75 12.63
CA LYS A 90 9.50 -1.15 11.48
C LYS A 90 9.59 0.38 11.53
N ASP A 91 9.80 0.98 10.36
CA ASP A 91 9.99 2.40 10.09
C ASP A 91 11.25 3.04 10.73
N LYS A 92 12.15 2.24 11.33
CA LYS A 92 13.46 2.71 11.78
C LYS A 92 14.33 3.10 10.57
N TRP A 93 14.93 4.29 10.62
CA TRP A 93 15.89 4.77 9.63
C TRP A 93 17.21 4.05 9.84
N LEU A 94 17.64 3.29 8.84
CA LEU A 94 18.81 2.41 8.92
C LEU A 94 20.04 3.09 8.34
N ALA A 95 19.87 3.63 7.13
CA ALA A 95 20.93 4.32 6.42
C ALA A 95 20.37 5.39 5.49
N VAL A 96 21.21 6.35 5.14
CA VAL A 96 20.87 7.44 4.22
C VAL A 96 21.95 7.55 3.16
N ILE A 97 21.52 7.67 1.91
CA ILE A 97 22.39 7.93 0.76
C ILE A 97 22.67 9.44 0.71
N GLU A 98 23.92 9.80 0.43
CA GLU A 98 24.42 11.17 0.34
C GLU A 98 23.51 12.02 -0.55
N ASN A 99 23.04 13.11 0.02
CA ASN A 99 22.22 14.09 -0.67
C ASN A 99 22.42 15.48 -0.05
N SER A 100 21.84 16.50 -0.70
CA SER A 100 21.99 17.90 -0.29
C SER A 100 21.23 18.29 0.98
N ALA A 101 20.38 17.42 1.52
CA ALA A 101 19.59 17.68 2.73
C ALA A 101 20.29 17.13 3.98
N ASN A 102 20.09 17.81 5.11
CA ASN A 102 20.43 17.29 6.42
C ASN A 102 19.31 16.36 6.92
N THR A 103 19.66 15.11 7.21
CA THR A 103 18.72 14.06 7.65
C THR A 103 17.93 14.44 8.90
N GLN A 104 18.57 15.11 9.87
CA GLN A 104 17.92 15.49 11.12
C GLN A 104 16.90 16.63 10.91
N ASP A 105 17.21 17.56 10.02
CA ASP A 105 16.28 18.63 9.61
C ASP A 105 15.05 18.06 8.92
N VAL A 106 15.24 17.13 7.98
CA VAL A 106 14.14 16.43 7.30
C VAL A 106 13.29 15.64 8.29
N LYS A 107 13.91 14.93 9.25
CA LYS A 107 13.20 14.18 10.29
C LYS A 107 12.38 15.08 11.20
N THR A 108 12.93 16.24 11.56
CA THR A 108 12.23 17.25 12.38
C THR A 108 11.00 17.77 11.64
N LEU A 109 11.19 18.16 10.37
CA LEU A 109 10.11 18.65 9.52
C LEU A 109 8.99 17.61 9.34
N ASP A 110 9.35 16.36 9.02
CA ASP A 110 8.40 15.26 8.88
C ASP A 110 7.59 15.01 10.17
N SER A 111 8.25 15.07 11.33
CA SER A 111 7.55 14.91 12.62
C SER A 111 6.56 16.04 12.91
N ILE A 112 6.86 17.27 12.51
CA ILE A 112 5.98 18.43 12.68
C ILE A 112 4.76 18.27 11.78
N LEU A 113 4.97 17.94 10.50
CA LEU A 113 3.91 17.78 9.50
C LEU A 113 2.94 16.63 9.80
N ASN A 114 3.41 15.59 10.50
CA ASN A 114 2.60 14.43 10.90
C ASN A 114 1.88 14.61 12.25
N ARG A 115 2.34 15.54 13.11
CA ARG A 115 1.70 15.83 14.42
C ARG A 115 0.60 16.89 14.34
N SER A 116 0.70 17.83 13.41
CA SER A 116 -0.25 18.94 13.31
C SER A 116 -1.49 18.53 12.52
N ASN A 117 -2.60 18.25 13.22
CA ASN A 117 -3.94 18.25 12.61
C ASN A 117 -4.51 19.67 12.44
N GLU A 118 -3.88 20.67 13.05
CA GLU A 118 -4.33 22.06 12.98
C GLU A 118 -3.14 23.00 12.78
N LEU A 119 -3.38 24.05 11.99
CA LEU A 119 -2.54 25.16 11.52
C LEU A 119 -1.65 25.90 12.55
N SER A 120 -1.40 25.33 13.72
CA SER A 120 -0.45 25.85 14.70
C SER A 120 1.00 25.48 14.35
N PHE A 121 1.46 25.89 13.16
CA PHE A 121 2.87 25.91 12.82
C PHE A 121 3.55 27.03 13.59
N ARG A 122 3.75 26.81 14.90
CA ARG A 122 4.63 27.62 15.72
C ARG A 122 6.02 27.51 15.11
N ILE A 123 6.35 28.54 14.34
CA ILE A 123 7.69 28.91 13.89
C ILE A 123 8.30 27.80 13.04
N LEU A 124 8.05 27.87 11.73
CA LEU A 124 8.95 27.32 10.72
C LEU A 124 10.38 27.67 11.14
N THR A 125 11.13 26.65 11.57
CA THR A 125 12.48 26.79 12.10
C THR A 125 13.36 27.41 11.03
N ALA A 126 13.78 28.65 11.25
CA ALA A 126 14.70 29.31 10.35
C ALA A 126 16.01 28.51 10.28
N GLY A 127 16.51 28.26 9.07
CA GLY A 127 17.83 27.65 8.84
C GLY A 127 17.88 26.14 8.66
N LEU A 128 16.75 25.45 8.43
CA LEU A 128 16.78 24.05 8.01
C LEU A 128 17.51 23.90 6.66
N LYS A 129 18.34 22.87 6.52
CA LYS A 129 18.99 22.48 5.25
C LYS A 129 18.23 21.30 4.65
N LEU A 130 17.26 21.58 3.79
CA LEU A 130 16.34 20.56 3.27
C LEU A 130 16.66 20.07 1.85
N GLY A 131 17.75 20.56 1.25
CA GLY A 131 18.17 20.14 -0.09
C GLY A 131 17.06 20.34 -1.14
N GLU A 132 16.71 19.27 -1.87
CA GLU A 132 15.64 19.28 -2.89
C GLU A 132 14.23 19.58 -2.32
N ILE A 133 14.00 19.40 -1.01
CA ILE A 133 12.73 19.73 -0.35
C ILE A 133 12.61 21.24 -0.05
N GLN A 134 13.73 21.98 -0.04
CA GLN A 134 13.78 23.38 0.38
C GLN A 134 12.81 24.33 -0.36
N PRO A 135 12.63 24.25 -1.69
CA PRO A 135 11.71 25.14 -2.41
C PRO A 135 10.27 25.01 -1.91
N TYR A 136 9.81 23.78 -1.68
CA TYR A 136 8.45 23.47 -1.21
C TYR A 136 8.22 23.95 0.23
N TYR A 137 9.25 23.82 1.08
CA TYR A 137 9.22 24.38 2.43
C TYR A 137 9.12 25.91 2.41
N ASN A 138 9.89 26.57 1.54
CA ASN A 138 9.85 28.02 1.40
C ASN A 138 8.49 28.51 0.89
N GLU A 139 7.85 27.75 0.00
CA GLU A 139 6.52 28.07 -0.52
C GLU A 139 5.44 27.97 0.57
N LEU A 140 5.44 26.88 1.34
CA LEU A 140 4.56 26.73 2.50
C LEU A 140 4.79 27.86 3.52
N SER A 141 6.06 28.20 3.80
CA SER A 141 6.42 29.31 4.70
C SER A 141 5.87 30.65 4.21
N LYS A 142 5.98 30.94 2.91
CA LYS A 142 5.43 32.14 2.28
C LYS A 142 3.91 32.20 2.47
N ASN A 143 3.19 31.10 2.20
CA ASN A 143 1.73 31.08 2.32
C ASN A 143 1.25 31.17 3.79
N LEU A 144 1.97 30.56 4.72
CA LEU A 144 1.74 30.74 6.15
C LEU A 144 1.99 32.19 6.62
N ASN A 145 2.97 32.88 6.04
CA ASN A 145 3.17 34.30 6.31
C ASN A 145 2.03 35.17 5.75
N LYS A 146 1.51 34.84 4.55
CA LYS A 146 0.34 35.54 3.98
C LYS A 146 -0.90 35.39 4.86
N ILE A 147 -1.21 34.17 5.32
CA ILE A 147 -2.40 33.94 6.17
C ILE A 147 -2.24 34.63 7.54
N LYS A 148 -1.03 34.61 8.12
CA LYS A 148 -0.72 35.36 9.35
C LYS A 148 -0.92 36.87 9.13
N TYR A 149 -0.44 37.40 8.01
CA TYR A 149 -0.63 38.80 7.65
C TYR A 149 -2.12 39.15 7.53
N PHE A 150 -2.91 38.33 6.85
CA PHE A 150 -4.36 38.53 6.69
C PHE A 150 -5.11 38.63 8.04
N TYR A 151 -4.73 37.82 9.03
CA TYR A 151 -5.32 37.89 10.37
C TYR A 151 -4.79 39.05 11.24
N THR A 152 -3.55 39.51 10.97
CA THR A 152 -2.95 40.62 11.71
C THR A 152 -3.39 41.98 11.16
N TYR A 153 -3.49 42.09 9.84
CA TYR A 153 -3.81 43.31 9.12
C TYR A 153 -4.83 43.01 8.01
N ASN A 154 -6.04 43.56 8.15
CA ASN A 154 -7.15 43.30 7.24
C ASN A 154 -7.76 44.61 6.74
N PRO A 155 -7.40 45.08 5.52
CA PRO A 155 -7.91 46.33 4.95
C PRO A 155 -9.43 46.37 4.85
N GLN A 156 -10.07 45.23 4.56
CA GLN A 156 -11.53 45.14 4.41
C GLN A 156 -12.25 45.44 5.72
N VAL A 157 -11.71 44.98 6.86
CA VAL A 157 -12.25 45.30 8.19
C VAL A 157 -12.14 46.81 8.49
N ALA A 158 -11.03 47.44 8.11
CA ALA A 158 -10.87 48.89 8.26
C ALA A 158 -11.89 49.66 7.38
N GLY A 159 -12.12 49.20 6.15
CA GLY A 159 -13.15 49.73 5.25
C GLY A 159 -14.55 49.64 5.85
N ILE A 160 -14.96 48.47 6.36
CA ILE A 160 -16.25 48.27 7.03
C ILE A 160 -16.41 49.19 8.24
N SER A 161 -15.35 49.37 9.03
CA SER A 161 -15.35 50.29 10.17
C SER A 161 -15.54 51.75 9.73
N SER A 162 -14.86 52.18 8.67
CA SER A 162 -15.03 53.51 8.06
C SER A 162 -16.46 53.72 7.55
N ASN A 163 -17.02 52.71 6.87
CA ASN A 163 -18.39 52.74 6.35
C ASN A 163 -19.44 52.81 7.47
N LYS A 164 -19.18 52.20 8.63
CA LYS A 164 -20.03 52.38 9.82
C LYS A 164 -20.11 53.85 10.25
N ASN A 165 -18.99 54.58 10.20
CA ASN A 165 -18.98 56.01 10.48
C ASN A 165 -19.74 56.82 9.42
N ARG A 166 -19.64 56.45 8.14
CA ARG A 166 -20.41 57.06 7.04
C ARG A 166 -21.91 56.87 7.24
N ILE A 167 -22.35 55.64 7.58
CA ILE A 167 -23.76 55.34 7.87
C ILE A 167 -24.28 56.17 9.04
N ASN A 168 -23.48 56.32 10.11
CA ASN A 168 -23.88 57.16 11.25
C ASN A 168 -24.06 58.64 10.86
N LYS A 169 -23.19 59.18 9.99
CA LYS A 169 -23.36 60.54 9.45
C LYS A 169 -24.65 60.67 8.65
N VAL A 170 -24.94 59.71 7.76
CA VAL A 170 -26.19 59.69 6.97
C VAL A 170 -27.41 59.66 7.88
N LYS A 171 -27.42 58.82 8.93
CA LYS A 171 -28.51 58.75 9.92
C LYS A 171 -28.73 60.09 10.64
N ASN A 172 -27.66 60.77 11.02
CA ASN A 172 -27.77 62.07 11.68
C ASN A 172 -28.43 63.11 10.77
N ILE A 173 -27.97 63.20 9.52
CA ILE A 173 -28.51 64.13 8.50
C ILE A 173 -29.97 63.77 8.18
N GLN A 174 -30.31 62.49 8.08
CA GLN A 174 -31.70 62.05 7.88
C GLN A 174 -32.60 62.48 9.06
N GLY A 175 -32.07 62.44 10.30
CA GLY A 175 -32.76 62.96 11.47
C GLY A 175 -33.03 64.46 11.39
N ASP A 176 -32.08 65.25 10.89
CA ASP A 176 -32.27 66.69 10.64
C ASP A 176 -33.37 66.96 9.61
N TYR A 177 -33.33 66.26 8.47
CA TYR A 177 -34.36 66.40 7.44
C TYR A 177 -35.74 65.96 7.91
N ASN A 178 -35.84 64.93 8.74
CA ASN A 178 -37.12 64.53 9.34
C ASN A 178 -37.70 65.64 10.23
N ARG A 179 -36.87 66.32 11.03
CA ARG A 179 -37.31 67.49 11.81
C ARG A 179 -37.77 68.64 10.91
N GLN A 180 -37.01 68.96 9.87
CA GLN A 180 -37.36 70.02 8.91
C GLN A 180 -38.64 69.71 8.13
N LYS A 181 -38.83 68.45 7.74
CA LYS A 181 -40.04 67.94 7.11
C LYS A 181 -41.26 68.13 8.01
N GLU A 182 -41.17 67.81 9.30
CA GLU A 182 -42.28 68.02 10.23
C GLU A 182 -42.64 69.50 10.42
N ILE A 183 -41.64 70.39 10.41
CA ILE A 183 -41.89 71.84 10.45
C ILE A 183 -42.61 72.29 9.16
N ALA A 184 -42.13 71.86 7.99
CA ALA A 184 -42.74 72.19 6.71
C ALA A 184 -44.16 71.60 6.57
N ARG A 185 -44.43 70.42 7.15
CA ARG A 185 -45.77 69.83 7.21
C ARG A 185 -46.73 70.72 7.98
N LYS A 186 -46.33 71.19 9.16
CA LYS A 186 -47.15 72.11 9.98
C LYS A 186 -47.38 73.44 9.26
N GLU A 187 -46.36 73.97 8.59
CA GLU A 187 -46.45 75.20 7.78
C GLU A 187 -47.48 75.03 6.63
N TYR A 188 -47.40 73.92 5.91
CA TYR A 188 -48.35 73.54 4.86
C TYR A 188 -49.80 73.41 5.40
N GLU A 189 -50.00 72.77 6.56
CA GLU A 189 -51.32 72.63 7.20
C GLU A 189 -51.92 73.98 7.63
N VAL A 190 -51.08 74.91 8.10
CA VAL A 190 -51.50 76.28 8.42
C VAL A 190 -51.92 77.01 7.14
N LYS A 191 -51.11 76.95 6.09
CA LYS A 191 -51.41 77.60 4.80
C LYS A 191 -52.61 77.01 4.10
N THR A 192 -52.88 75.71 4.28
CA THR A 192 -54.08 75.05 3.77
C THR A 192 -55.33 75.63 4.41
N ARG A 193 -55.31 75.79 5.75
CA ARG A 193 -56.42 76.41 6.49
C ARG A 193 -56.60 77.88 6.12
N GLU A 194 -55.50 78.60 5.89
CA GLU A 194 -55.53 80.00 5.43
C GLU A 194 -56.17 80.15 4.05
N LEU A 195 -55.77 79.33 3.08
CA LEU A 195 -56.37 79.32 1.75
C LEU A 195 -57.88 79.03 1.81
N ASN A 196 -58.31 78.09 2.66
CA ASN A 196 -59.73 77.78 2.83
C ASN A 196 -60.53 78.96 3.41
N ARG A 197 -59.96 79.69 4.37
CA ARG A 197 -60.57 80.92 4.89
C ARG A 197 -60.64 82.01 3.81
N ASN A 198 -59.54 82.23 3.10
CA ASN A 198 -59.46 83.23 2.04
C ASN A 198 -60.41 82.91 0.88
N LYS A 199 -60.61 81.62 0.56
CA LYS A 199 -61.62 81.18 -0.41
C LYS A 199 -63.02 81.64 -0.01
N SER A 200 -63.41 81.39 1.24
CA SER A 200 -64.73 81.81 1.75
C SER A 200 -64.89 83.33 1.76
N LEU A 201 -63.86 84.08 2.15
CA LEU A 201 -63.88 85.54 2.14
C LEU A 201 -63.92 86.13 0.73
N TYR A 202 -63.22 85.51 -0.24
CA TYR A 202 -63.26 85.92 -1.64
C TYR A 202 -64.62 85.67 -2.27
N GLU A 203 -65.24 84.51 -2.00
CA GLU A 203 -66.60 84.18 -2.44
C GLU A 203 -67.64 85.15 -1.86
N GLN A 204 -67.40 85.70 -0.67
CA GLN A 204 -68.20 86.75 -0.03
C GLN A 204 -67.85 88.17 -0.50
N GLY A 205 -66.86 88.34 -1.38
CA GLY A 205 -66.41 89.64 -1.90
C GLY A 205 -65.59 90.50 -0.93
N VAL A 206 -65.10 89.94 0.18
CA VAL A 206 -64.38 90.66 1.23
C VAL A 206 -62.91 90.94 0.87
N ILE A 207 -62.26 90.01 0.15
CA ILE A 207 -60.87 90.14 -0.30
C ILE A 207 -60.76 90.18 -1.83
N SER A 208 -59.64 90.67 -2.35
CA SER A 208 -59.40 90.73 -3.79
C SER A 208 -58.99 89.37 -4.40
N LYS A 209 -59.20 89.21 -5.72
CA LYS A 209 -58.74 88.03 -6.46
C LYS A 209 -57.22 87.82 -6.34
N ASN A 210 -56.45 88.91 -6.40
CA ASN A 210 -54.99 88.87 -6.26
C ASN A 210 -54.56 88.31 -4.88
N GLU A 211 -55.25 88.71 -3.81
CA GLU A 211 -54.97 88.22 -2.46
C GLU A 211 -55.30 86.73 -2.30
N PHE A 212 -56.39 86.27 -2.91
CA PHE A 212 -56.72 84.85 -2.99
C PHE A 212 -55.65 84.05 -3.77
N GLU A 213 -55.27 84.50 -4.97
CA GLU A 213 -54.24 83.85 -5.80
C GLU A 213 -52.87 83.82 -5.11
N LYS A 214 -52.51 84.88 -4.38
CA LYS A 214 -51.29 84.91 -3.55
C LYS A 214 -51.30 83.79 -2.51
N SER A 215 -52.43 83.59 -1.81
CA SER A 215 -52.54 82.50 -0.82
C SER A 215 -52.45 81.10 -1.45
N GLN A 216 -52.89 80.93 -2.72
CA GLN A 216 -52.70 79.69 -3.46
C GLN A 216 -51.22 79.43 -3.77
N ILE A 217 -50.51 80.45 -4.25
CA ILE A 217 -49.07 80.35 -4.56
C ILE A 217 -48.28 79.99 -3.28
N GLU A 218 -48.57 80.66 -2.16
CA GLU A 218 -47.92 80.37 -0.88
C GLU A 218 -48.18 78.93 -0.41
N LEU A 219 -49.40 78.40 -0.58
CA LEU A 219 -49.68 76.98 -0.31
C LEU A 219 -48.82 76.06 -1.18
N LEU A 220 -48.77 76.28 -2.49
CA LEU A 220 -47.98 75.46 -3.42
C LEU A 220 -46.49 75.51 -3.10
N GLN A 221 -45.95 76.66 -2.69
CA GLN A 221 -44.56 76.80 -2.26
C GLN A 221 -44.26 75.96 -1.01
N THR A 222 -45.14 75.99 -0.01
CA THR A 222 -44.97 75.16 1.20
C THR A 222 -45.15 73.66 0.93
N GLU A 223 -46.05 73.29 0.01
CA GLU A 223 -46.22 71.91 -0.44
C GLU A 223 -44.95 71.39 -1.14
N ASN A 224 -44.39 72.18 -2.06
CA ASN A 224 -43.14 71.85 -2.75
C ASN A 224 -41.98 71.70 -1.76
N LYS A 225 -41.88 72.59 -0.77
CA LYS A 225 -40.89 72.51 0.31
C LYS A 225 -41.05 71.22 1.11
N TYR A 226 -42.27 70.86 1.52
CA TYR A 226 -42.54 69.59 2.22
C TYR A 226 -42.16 68.36 1.38
N LYS A 227 -42.57 68.33 0.10
CA LYS A 227 -42.23 67.24 -0.83
C LYS A 227 -40.71 67.15 -1.12
N SER A 228 -40.01 68.28 -1.15
CA SER A 228 -38.55 68.30 -1.37
C SER A 228 -37.80 67.59 -0.24
N TYR A 229 -38.22 67.75 1.01
CA TYR A 229 -37.61 67.04 2.14
C TYR A 229 -37.84 65.53 2.07
N ASN A 230 -39.01 65.09 1.60
CA ASN A 230 -39.23 63.67 1.30
C ASN A 230 -38.23 63.15 0.28
N SER A 231 -38.02 63.89 -0.82
CA SER A 231 -37.06 63.50 -1.86
C SER A 231 -35.62 63.42 -1.32
N ASN A 232 -35.21 64.37 -0.48
CA ASN A 232 -33.90 64.35 0.18
C ASN A 232 -33.73 63.15 1.12
N ILE A 233 -34.78 62.80 1.88
CA ILE A 233 -34.77 61.61 2.75
C ILE A 233 -34.61 60.33 1.90
N SER A 234 -35.35 60.20 0.80
CA SER A 234 -35.23 59.04 -0.11
C SER A 234 -33.85 58.94 -0.77
N ASN A 235 -33.20 60.07 -1.09
CA ASN A 235 -31.82 60.08 -1.57
C ASN A 235 -30.84 59.56 -0.50
N LEU A 236 -30.99 60.00 0.75
CA LEU A 236 -30.15 59.53 1.87
C LEU A 236 -30.35 58.03 2.15
N GLU A 237 -31.57 57.51 1.99
CA GLU A 237 -31.85 56.07 2.10
C GLU A 237 -31.16 55.27 1.00
N SER A 238 -31.12 55.82 -0.23
CA SER A 238 -30.39 55.24 -1.35
C SER A 238 -28.89 55.23 -1.11
N ASP A 239 -28.33 56.33 -0.59
CA ASP A 239 -26.91 56.43 -0.21
C ASP A 239 -26.54 55.42 0.87
N LYS A 240 -27.37 55.32 1.92
CA LYS A 240 -27.19 54.33 2.99
C LYS A 240 -27.19 52.90 2.43
N SER A 241 -28.15 52.59 1.56
CA SER A 241 -28.24 51.28 0.91
C SER A 241 -27.01 50.98 0.05
N SER A 242 -26.43 51.99 -0.60
CA SER A 242 -25.19 51.83 -1.37
C SER A 242 -23.98 51.52 -0.48
N ILE A 243 -23.87 52.18 0.68
CA ILE A 243 -22.80 51.90 1.65
C ILE A 243 -22.98 50.50 2.27
N GLU A 244 -24.22 50.08 2.51
CA GLU A 244 -24.50 48.73 3.02
C GLU A 244 -24.13 47.64 1.99
N ARG A 245 -24.39 47.86 0.69
CA ARG A 245 -23.88 46.98 -0.38
C ARG A 245 -22.36 46.93 -0.41
N GLU A 246 -21.68 48.07 -0.28
CA GLU A 246 -20.21 48.13 -0.21
C GLU A 246 -19.65 47.28 0.95
N ASN A 247 -20.33 47.26 2.10
CA ASN A 247 -19.94 46.40 3.22
C ASN A 247 -20.13 44.90 2.93
N VAL A 248 -21.19 44.54 2.20
CA VAL A 248 -21.40 43.15 1.76
C VAL A 248 -20.27 42.73 0.83
N ASP A 249 -19.91 43.57 -0.14
CA ASP A 249 -18.81 43.30 -1.07
C ASP A 249 -17.46 43.15 -0.36
N LEU A 250 -17.14 44.06 0.58
CA LEU A 250 -15.92 43.97 1.40
C LEU A 250 -15.89 42.69 2.25
N THR A 251 -17.04 42.27 2.77
CA THR A 251 -17.16 41.03 3.55
C THR A 251 -16.93 39.81 2.66
N LEU A 252 -17.54 39.79 1.48
CA LEU A 252 -17.37 38.71 0.51
C LEU A 252 -15.91 38.62 0.03
N GLN A 253 -15.28 39.74 -0.29
CA GLN A 253 -13.86 39.80 -0.65
C GLN A 253 -12.98 39.22 0.46
N ARG A 254 -13.27 39.56 1.72
CA ARG A 254 -12.54 39.06 2.88
C ARG A 254 -12.68 37.53 3.02
N GLU A 255 -13.89 37.01 2.90
CA GLU A 255 -14.12 35.55 3.02
C GLU A 255 -13.52 34.79 1.83
N ASN A 256 -13.62 35.32 0.61
CA ASN A 256 -12.97 34.72 -0.56
C ASN A 256 -11.45 34.68 -0.40
N GLN A 257 -10.84 35.78 0.04
CA GLN A 257 -9.40 35.83 0.31
C GLN A 257 -8.99 34.85 1.43
N LYS A 258 -9.82 34.70 2.47
CA LYS A 258 -9.58 33.72 3.53
C LYS A 258 -9.60 32.29 3.00
N ILE A 259 -10.57 31.95 2.16
CA ILE A 259 -10.68 30.62 1.54
C ILE A 259 -9.45 30.36 0.67
N GLU A 260 -9.11 31.29 -0.22
CA GLU A 260 -7.94 31.20 -1.11
C GLU A 260 -6.65 30.96 -0.30
N LEU A 261 -6.38 31.77 0.72
CA LEU A 261 -5.19 31.62 1.55
C LEU A 261 -5.16 30.31 2.34
N SER A 262 -6.34 29.80 2.76
CA SER A 262 -6.43 28.52 3.47
C SER A 262 -6.14 27.36 2.52
N THR A 263 -6.71 27.40 1.33
CA THR A 263 -6.47 26.41 0.27
C THR A 263 -5.00 26.41 -0.19
N ASP A 264 -4.39 27.57 -0.35
CA ASP A 264 -2.96 27.71 -0.66
C ASP A 264 -2.06 27.03 0.39
N VAL A 265 -2.36 27.22 1.67
CA VAL A 265 -1.62 26.57 2.77
C VAL A 265 -1.82 25.06 2.75
N GLU A 266 -3.04 24.60 2.51
CA GLU A 266 -3.34 23.17 2.45
C GLU A 266 -2.63 22.48 1.27
N ASN A 267 -2.74 23.05 0.07
CA ASN A 267 -2.08 22.53 -1.14
C ASN A 267 -0.56 22.48 -0.97
N THR A 268 0.05 23.56 -0.50
CA THR A 268 1.52 23.59 -0.30
C THR A 268 1.99 22.68 0.84
N SER A 269 1.15 22.43 1.85
CA SER A 269 1.41 21.45 2.90
C SER A 269 1.38 20.02 2.35
N GLN A 270 0.39 19.70 1.51
CA GLN A 270 0.29 18.39 0.86
C GLN A 270 1.46 18.15 -0.11
N GLU A 271 1.81 19.15 -0.92
CA GLU A 271 2.96 19.10 -1.82
C GLU A 271 4.25 18.86 -1.02
N LEU A 272 4.48 19.61 0.06
CA LEU A 272 5.65 19.41 0.91
C LEU A 272 5.71 17.99 1.50
N LYS A 273 4.58 17.44 1.95
CA LYS A 273 4.49 16.05 2.44
C LYS A 273 4.85 15.05 1.33
N ALA A 274 4.33 15.25 0.12
CA ALA A 274 4.64 14.40 -1.02
C ALA A 274 6.14 14.43 -1.35
N GLN A 275 6.78 15.59 -1.31
CA GLN A 275 8.20 15.74 -1.59
C GLN A 275 9.10 15.14 -0.51
N ILE A 276 8.70 15.20 0.77
CA ILE A 276 9.40 14.47 1.83
C ILE A 276 9.30 12.95 1.62
N LEU A 277 8.13 12.44 1.20
CA LEU A 277 7.96 11.02 0.88
C LEU A 277 8.80 10.62 -0.35
N ALA A 278 8.88 11.47 -1.37
CA ALA A 278 9.73 11.24 -2.53
C ALA A 278 11.22 11.17 -2.14
N TRP A 279 11.70 12.12 -1.33
CA TRP A 279 13.05 12.14 -0.79
C TRP A 279 13.35 10.88 0.04
N LYS A 280 12.43 10.49 0.94
CA LYS A 280 12.55 9.26 1.73
C LYS A 280 12.65 8.04 0.82
N ASN A 281 11.79 7.93 -0.17
CA ASN A 281 11.82 6.81 -1.11
C ASN A 281 13.11 6.73 -1.92
N LYS A 282 13.78 7.86 -2.14
CA LYS A 282 14.95 7.99 -3.01
C LYS A 282 16.27 7.76 -2.27
N TYR A 283 16.41 8.32 -1.06
CA TYR A 283 17.67 8.33 -0.32
C TYR A 283 17.63 7.61 1.03
N LEU A 284 16.45 7.41 1.63
CA LEU A 284 16.32 6.79 2.94
C LEU A 284 16.09 5.28 2.82
N ILE A 285 16.92 4.52 3.52
CA ILE A 285 16.75 3.08 3.70
C ILE A 285 16.14 2.87 5.09
N GLN A 286 14.86 2.51 5.13
CA GLN A 286 14.12 2.27 6.37
C GLN A 286 13.65 0.81 6.46
N SER A 287 13.46 0.32 7.69
CA SER A 287 13.03 -1.04 7.94
C SER A 287 11.52 -1.22 7.66
N PRO A 288 11.08 -2.11 6.75
CA PRO A 288 9.65 -2.35 6.52
C PRO A 288 9.01 -3.27 7.57
N ILE A 289 9.83 -3.99 8.34
CA ILE A 289 9.39 -5.02 9.31
C ILE A 289 10.23 -4.97 10.58
N ASN A 290 9.79 -5.66 11.63
CA ASN A 290 10.60 -5.93 12.82
C ASN A 290 11.45 -7.17 12.58
N GLY A 291 12.76 -7.10 12.83
CA GLY A 291 13.63 -8.25 12.57
C GLY A 291 15.09 -8.04 12.93
N LYS A 292 15.91 -9.04 12.64
CA LYS A 292 17.37 -8.97 12.74
C LYS A 292 17.94 -8.59 11.37
N ILE A 293 18.80 -7.59 11.33
CA ILE A 293 19.42 -7.12 10.10
C ILE A 293 20.72 -7.87 9.79
N ASN A 294 20.92 -8.24 8.53
CA ASN A 294 22.13 -8.86 8.02
C ASN A 294 22.70 -8.00 6.88
N PHE A 295 24.00 -7.80 6.88
CA PHE A 295 24.69 -6.98 5.88
C PHE A 295 25.17 -7.84 4.70
N PHE A 296 25.19 -7.26 3.50
CA PHE A 296 25.83 -7.86 2.32
C PHE A 296 27.18 -7.19 2.07
N ASP A 297 27.34 -6.52 0.92
CA ASP A 297 28.60 -5.94 0.46
C ASP A 297 28.93 -4.58 1.09
N VAL A 298 28.01 -4.02 1.89
CA VAL A 298 28.12 -2.67 2.45
C VAL A 298 28.14 -2.76 3.96
N TRP A 299 29.31 -2.49 4.54
CA TRP A 299 29.55 -2.62 5.98
C TRP A 299 30.11 -1.37 6.65
N GLN A 300 30.39 -0.31 5.90
CA GLN A 300 30.90 0.95 6.42
C GLN A 300 30.18 2.16 5.82
N LYS A 301 30.16 3.25 6.59
CA LYS A 301 29.82 4.59 6.09
C LYS A 301 30.79 5.03 4.99
N ASP A 302 30.37 6.00 4.19
CA ASP A 302 31.13 6.61 3.08
C ASP A 302 31.42 5.68 1.88
N GLN A 303 30.91 4.44 1.91
CA GLN A 303 31.01 3.50 0.79
C GLN A 303 30.04 3.88 -0.33
N TYR A 304 30.50 3.77 -1.58
CA TYR A 304 29.67 4.03 -2.75
C TYR A 304 28.75 2.84 -3.05
N VAL A 305 27.47 3.12 -3.28
CA VAL A 305 26.44 2.14 -3.64
C VAL A 305 25.80 2.47 -4.98
N LYS A 306 25.43 1.43 -5.72
CA LYS A 306 24.74 1.53 -7.01
C LYS A 306 23.23 1.39 -6.82
N ASN A 307 22.45 1.95 -7.74
CA ASN A 307 21.03 1.70 -7.86
C ASN A 307 20.77 0.19 -8.03
N GLU A 308 19.72 -0.30 -7.38
CA GLU A 308 19.32 -1.72 -7.31
C GLU A 308 20.32 -2.65 -6.60
N GLN A 309 21.39 -2.11 -6.02
CA GLN A 309 22.31 -2.90 -5.21
C GLN A 309 21.66 -3.28 -3.88
N THR A 310 21.67 -4.57 -3.55
CA THR A 310 21.23 -5.10 -2.25
C THR A 310 22.21 -4.71 -1.16
N LEU A 311 21.71 -4.04 -0.12
CA LEU A 311 22.52 -3.53 0.99
C LEU A 311 22.36 -4.39 2.24
N PHE A 312 21.10 -4.65 2.61
CA PHE A 312 20.75 -5.34 3.85
C PHE A 312 19.65 -6.37 3.59
N SER A 313 19.56 -7.38 4.45
CA SER A 313 18.35 -8.20 4.58
C SER A 313 17.84 -8.14 6.01
N ILE A 314 16.53 -8.08 6.18
CA ILE A 314 15.91 -8.15 7.50
C ILE A 314 15.19 -9.48 7.61
N VAL A 315 15.64 -10.28 8.57
CA VAL A 315 15.02 -11.57 8.91
C VAL A 315 13.98 -11.31 10.01
N PRO A 316 12.68 -11.54 9.75
CA PRO A 316 11.63 -11.36 10.75
C PRO A 316 11.90 -12.22 12.00
N VAL A 317 11.75 -11.63 13.19
CA VAL A 317 11.96 -12.33 14.48
C VAL A 317 10.67 -12.97 15.00
N VAL A 318 9.64 -13.08 14.15
CA VAL A 318 8.36 -13.67 14.55
C VAL A 318 8.56 -15.14 14.91
N ASN A 319 8.06 -15.51 16.09
CA ASN A 319 8.14 -16.83 16.74
C ASN A 319 8.39 -17.99 15.78
N LYS A 320 9.57 -18.62 15.87
CA LYS A 320 9.94 -19.93 15.27
C LYS A 320 8.99 -20.31 14.12
N GLY A 321 9.09 -19.58 13.00
CA GLY A 321 8.22 -19.81 11.85
C GLY A 321 8.17 -21.30 11.53
N LYS A 322 7.00 -21.82 11.18
CA LYS A 322 6.90 -23.22 10.76
C LYS A 322 7.71 -23.35 9.49
N TYR A 323 8.86 -24.01 9.58
CA TYR A 323 9.66 -24.31 8.41
C TYR A 323 8.90 -25.32 7.56
N PHE A 324 8.84 -25.06 6.26
CA PHE A 324 8.26 -25.97 5.28
C PHE A 324 9.24 -26.14 4.12
N ALA A 325 9.11 -27.25 3.41
CA ALA A 325 9.90 -27.53 2.25
C ALA A 325 9.05 -27.34 0.99
N ARG A 326 9.58 -26.67 -0.02
CA ARG A 326 8.95 -26.47 -1.32
C ARG A 326 9.68 -27.32 -2.34
N ALA A 327 9.05 -28.40 -2.77
CA ALA A 327 9.60 -29.29 -3.77
C ALA A 327 9.14 -28.90 -5.18
N LYS A 328 10.10 -28.84 -6.12
CA LYS A 328 9.90 -28.57 -7.55
C LYS A 328 9.81 -29.91 -8.28
N MET A 329 8.61 -30.31 -8.68
CA MET A 329 8.33 -31.62 -9.27
C MET A 329 7.97 -31.52 -10.76
N PRO A 330 8.68 -32.23 -11.66
CA PRO A 330 8.30 -32.29 -13.06
C PRO A 330 6.95 -33.02 -13.24
N ILE A 331 6.29 -32.81 -14.39
CA ILE A 331 4.96 -33.41 -14.66
C ILE A 331 5.00 -34.94 -14.67
N ASP A 332 6.14 -35.54 -15.04
CA ASP A 332 6.27 -36.99 -15.00
C ASP A 332 6.10 -37.49 -13.56
N ARG A 333 5.14 -38.40 -13.38
CA ARG A 333 4.78 -39.00 -12.08
C ARG A 333 4.10 -38.05 -11.08
N ALA A 334 3.76 -36.82 -11.46
CA ALA A 334 3.02 -35.89 -10.60
C ALA A 334 1.67 -36.46 -10.11
N GLY A 335 1.00 -37.27 -10.94
CA GLY A 335 -0.27 -37.91 -10.58
C GLY A 335 -0.19 -38.96 -9.46
N LYS A 336 1.01 -39.39 -9.06
CA LYS A 336 1.20 -40.33 -7.92
C LYS A 336 1.28 -39.62 -6.58
N VAL A 337 1.49 -38.30 -6.57
CA VAL A 337 1.67 -37.52 -5.35
C VAL A 337 0.31 -37.09 -4.81
N LYS A 338 0.06 -37.39 -3.52
CA LYS A 338 -1.19 -37.09 -2.82
C LYS A 338 -0.91 -36.37 -1.51
N ILE A 339 -1.84 -35.51 -1.10
CA ILE A 339 -1.79 -34.83 0.20
C ILE A 339 -1.75 -35.88 1.32
N GLY A 340 -0.86 -35.69 2.29
CA GLY A 340 -0.67 -36.58 3.45
C GLY A 340 0.46 -37.61 3.32
N GLN A 341 1.03 -37.80 2.13
CA GLN A 341 2.17 -38.71 1.92
C GLN A 341 3.40 -38.31 2.73
N ARG A 342 4.16 -39.29 3.22
CA ARG A 342 5.40 -39.07 3.96
C ARG A 342 6.52 -38.65 3.01
N VAL A 343 7.35 -37.72 3.44
CA VAL A 343 8.45 -37.18 2.65
C VAL A 343 9.72 -37.17 3.47
N ASN A 344 10.79 -37.71 2.90
CA ASN A 344 12.13 -37.68 3.46
C ASN A 344 12.96 -36.65 2.69
N ILE A 345 13.52 -35.67 3.38
CA ILE A 345 14.30 -34.60 2.77
C ILE A 345 15.77 -34.76 3.15
N LYS A 346 16.61 -34.94 2.13
CA LYS A 346 18.07 -35.02 2.21
C LYS A 346 18.65 -33.66 1.82
N LEU A 347 19.28 -32.98 2.76
CA LEU A 347 19.87 -31.65 2.53
C LEU A 347 21.25 -31.78 1.86
N LEU A 348 21.58 -30.88 0.94
CA LEU A 348 22.90 -30.84 0.30
C LEU A 348 23.98 -30.31 1.26
N ASN A 349 23.64 -29.28 2.04
CA ASN A 349 24.58 -28.65 2.98
C ASN A 349 24.83 -29.49 4.24
N TYR A 350 24.10 -30.59 4.40
CA TYR A 350 24.16 -31.48 5.57
C TYR A 350 24.06 -32.94 5.11
N PRO A 351 25.21 -33.64 4.91
CA PRO A 351 25.22 -35.03 4.47
C PRO A 351 24.34 -35.92 5.36
N PHE A 352 23.43 -36.67 4.73
CA PHE A 352 22.39 -37.40 5.46
C PHE A 352 22.94 -38.56 6.29
N GLU A 353 24.12 -39.07 5.94
CA GLU A 353 24.85 -40.11 6.66
C GLU A 353 25.28 -39.63 8.05
N GLU A 354 25.63 -38.35 8.17
CA GLU A 354 26.09 -37.75 9.42
C GLU A 354 24.96 -37.02 10.16
N TYR A 355 24.15 -36.27 9.44
CA TYR A 355 23.16 -35.36 10.01
C TYR A 355 21.76 -35.95 10.05
N GLY A 356 21.50 -37.04 9.32
CA GLY A 356 20.18 -37.62 9.17
C GLY A 356 19.32 -36.90 8.13
N ILE A 357 18.03 -37.20 8.13
CA ILE A 357 17.04 -36.62 7.20
C ILE A 357 16.02 -35.75 7.94
N LEU A 358 15.44 -34.80 7.21
CA LEU A 358 14.26 -34.06 7.67
C LEU A 358 13.00 -34.80 7.23
N GLU A 359 12.13 -35.12 8.17
CA GLU A 359 10.86 -35.80 7.91
C GLU A 359 9.71 -34.80 7.80
N GLY A 360 8.85 -34.99 6.80
CA GLY A 360 7.66 -34.18 6.60
C GLY A 360 6.50 -34.92 5.95
N LYS A 361 5.41 -34.18 5.72
CA LYS A 361 4.22 -34.67 5.00
C LYS A 361 3.81 -33.69 3.92
N VAL A 362 3.32 -34.21 2.79
CA VAL A 362 2.74 -33.38 1.73
C VAL A 362 1.51 -32.65 2.27
N ASN A 363 1.57 -31.32 2.32
CA ASN A 363 0.49 -30.48 2.81
C ASN A 363 -0.37 -29.94 1.66
N LYS A 364 0.25 -29.48 0.58
CA LYS A 364 -0.46 -28.86 -0.56
C LYS A 364 0.27 -29.11 -1.88
N ILE A 365 -0.48 -29.27 -2.95
CA ILE A 365 0.02 -29.35 -4.32
C ILE A 365 -0.58 -28.16 -5.09
N THR A 366 0.25 -27.37 -5.77
CA THR A 366 -0.21 -26.17 -6.48
C THR A 366 -0.58 -26.48 -7.93
N ASN A 367 -1.74 -26.02 -8.39
CA ASN A 367 -2.22 -26.23 -9.76
C ASN A 367 -1.89 -25.05 -10.69
N VAL A 368 -0.64 -24.64 -10.87
CA VAL A 368 -0.28 -23.59 -11.86
C VAL A 368 1.15 -23.75 -12.32
N THR A 369 1.41 -23.68 -13.63
CA THR A 369 2.77 -23.63 -14.16
C THR A 369 2.88 -22.71 -15.39
N ASN A 370 3.63 -21.62 -15.26
CA ASN A 370 4.25 -20.92 -16.38
C ASN A 370 5.41 -21.75 -17.00
N GLU A 371 5.74 -22.93 -16.46
CA GLU A 371 6.95 -23.69 -16.78
C GLU A 371 6.81 -25.23 -16.75
N ASN A 372 5.59 -25.80 -16.84
CA ASN A 372 5.39 -27.26 -16.88
C ASN A 372 5.90 -28.03 -15.63
N VAL A 373 5.83 -27.43 -14.43
CA VAL A 373 6.36 -27.98 -13.16
C VAL A 373 5.44 -27.72 -11.96
N TYR A 374 5.06 -28.76 -11.22
CA TYR A 374 4.24 -28.66 -10.01
C TYR A 374 5.07 -28.30 -8.77
N TYR A 375 4.56 -27.39 -7.92
CA TYR A 375 5.12 -27.18 -6.59
C TYR A 375 4.36 -27.99 -5.54
N VAL A 376 5.11 -28.73 -4.73
CA VAL A 376 4.60 -29.51 -3.61
C VAL A 376 5.11 -28.88 -2.31
N ILE A 377 4.18 -28.42 -1.47
CA ILE A 377 4.48 -27.87 -0.15
C ILE A 377 4.46 -29.01 0.85
N ILE A 378 5.59 -29.19 1.54
CA ILE A 378 5.84 -30.26 2.51
C ILE A 378 5.97 -29.61 3.89
N GLN A 379 5.10 -30.00 4.82
CA GLN A 379 5.18 -29.56 6.20
C GLN A 379 6.16 -30.46 6.96
N LEU A 380 7.17 -29.87 7.63
CA LEU A 380 8.14 -30.61 8.44
C LEU A 380 7.52 -31.02 9.78
N ASN A 381 7.78 -32.26 10.22
CA ASN A 381 7.22 -32.80 11.47
C ASN A 381 7.82 -32.11 12.71
N ASN A 382 9.15 -31.97 12.74
CA ASN A 382 9.91 -31.44 13.89
C ASN A 382 10.68 -30.14 13.54
N GLY A 383 10.24 -29.41 12.51
CA GLY A 383 10.95 -28.23 12.00
C GLY A 383 12.34 -28.59 11.45
N LEU A 384 13.37 -27.82 11.82
CA LEU A 384 14.77 -28.03 11.40
C LEU A 384 15.53 -29.00 12.31
N VAL A 385 14.86 -30.03 12.82
CA VAL A 385 15.48 -31.09 13.62
C VAL A 385 15.39 -32.39 12.83
N THR A 386 16.53 -33.03 12.60
CA THR A 386 16.61 -34.29 11.85
C THR A 386 16.16 -35.49 12.70
N ASN A 387 15.95 -36.63 12.06
CA ASN A 387 15.70 -37.90 12.75
C ASN A 387 16.82 -38.30 13.74
N TYR A 388 18.04 -37.77 13.56
CA TYR A 388 19.16 -37.94 14.49
C TYR A 388 19.19 -36.90 15.61
N HIS A 389 18.10 -36.14 15.79
CA HIS A 389 17.95 -35.09 16.81
C HIS A 389 19.00 -33.96 16.68
N LYS A 390 19.60 -33.79 15.50
CA LYS A 390 20.53 -32.69 15.21
C LYS A 390 19.74 -31.47 14.73
N LYS A 391 20.07 -30.30 15.27
CA LYS A 391 19.45 -29.03 14.91
C LYS A 391 20.19 -28.38 13.75
N ILE A 392 19.46 -28.05 12.69
CA ILE A 392 19.97 -27.46 11.46
C ILE A 392 19.78 -25.93 11.48
N SER A 393 20.75 -25.19 10.94
CA SER A 393 20.65 -23.73 10.81
C SER A 393 19.88 -23.33 9.54
N PRO A 394 19.00 -22.32 9.59
CA PRO A 394 18.04 -21.98 8.52
C PRO A 394 18.62 -21.27 7.28
N ASN A 395 19.88 -21.49 6.92
CA ASN A 395 20.56 -20.73 5.85
C ASN A 395 20.62 -21.53 4.54
N ASN A 396 19.92 -21.06 3.50
CA ASN A 396 19.97 -21.60 2.13
C ASN A 396 19.92 -23.13 2.05
N LEU A 397 18.87 -23.71 2.63
CA LEU A 397 18.70 -25.16 2.74
C LEU A 397 18.09 -25.75 1.47
N THR A 398 18.95 -26.22 0.56
CA THR A 398 18.56 -26.94 -0.66
C THR A 398 18.83 -28.44 -0.54
N GLY A 399 18.02 -29.28 -1.19
CA GLY A 399 18.09 -30.73 -1.02
C GLY A 399 17.35 -31.54 -2.09
N GLN A 400 17.22 -32.84 -1.82
CA GLN A 400 16.33 -33.75 -2.53
C GLN A 400 15.22 -34.24 -1.59
N ALA A 401 13.98 -34.17 -2.04
CA ALA A 401 12.81 -34.71 -1.35
C ALA A 401 12.38 -36.04 -2.01
N GLU A 402 12.34 -37.10 -1.21
CA GLU A 402 11.83 -38.41 -1.56
C GLU A 402 10.40 -38.55 -1.00
N ILE A 403 9.41 -38.40 -1.89
CA ILE A 403 7.99 -38.56 -1.56
C ILE A 403 7.65 -40.04 -1.65
N ILE A 404 7.23 -40.62 -0.52
CA ILE A 404 6.83 -42.02 -0.40
C ILE A 404 5.38 -42.15 -0.89
N THR A 405 5.20 -42.78 -2.05
CA THR A 405 3.89 -42.99 -2.67
C THR A 405 3.27 -44.34 -2.26
N GLU A 406 2.32 -44.86 -3.03
CA GLU A 406 1.62 -46.10 -2.69
C GLU A 406 2.54 -47.33 -2.78
N ASP A 407 2.25 -48.32 -1.94
CA ASP A 407 2.96 -49.61 -1.95
C ASP A 407 2.60 -50.37 -3.23
N ILE A 408 3.61 -50.66 -4.05
CA ILE A 408 3.47 -51.50 -5.23
C ILE A 408 4.05 -52.89 -4.95
N THR A 409 3.43 -53.93 -5.51
CA THR A 409 4.01 -55.29 -5.43
C THR A 409 5.16 -55.44 -6.42
N LEU A 410 6.09 -56.34 -6.14
CA LEU A 410 7.20 -56.63 -7.06
C LEU A 410 6.70 -57.06 -8.44
N LEU A 411 5.61 -57.84 -8.47
CA LEU A 411 4.96 -58.26 -9.71
C LEU A 411 4.45 -57.05 -10.53
N GLN A 412 3.76 -56.10 -9.88
CA GLN A 412 3.29 -54.87 -10.53
C GLN A 412 4.45 -54.03 -11.07
N ARG A 413 5.53 -53.88 -10.29
CA ARG A 413 6.73 -53.14 -10.71
C ARG A 413 7.39 -53.77 -11.93
N PHE A 414 7.49 -55.10 -11.96
CA PHE A 414 8.04 -55.83 -13.09
C PHE A 414 7.19 -55.62 -14.35
N ILE A 415 5.87 -55.77 -14.24
CA ILE A 415 4.92 -55.55 -15.35
C ILE A 415 5.00 -54.11 -15.87
N TYR A 416 5.00 -53.10 -14.99
CA TYR A 416 5.14 -51.71 -15.39
C TYR A 416 6.48 -51.41 -16.07
N THR A 417 7.56 -52.03 -15.61
CA THR A 417 8.88 -51.89 -16.23
C THR A 417 8.92 -52.53 -17.62
N LEU A 418 8.31 -53.70 -17.79
CA LEU A 418 8.20 -54.40 -19.08
C LEU A 418 7.37 -53.59 -20.07
N ILE A 419 6.18 -53.10 -19.66
CA ILE A 419 5.30 -52.26 -20.47
C ILE A 419 6.01 -50.95 -20.85
N ARG A 420 6.71 -50.31 -19.90
CA ARG A 420 7.47 -49.07 -20.16
C ARG A 420 8.54 -49.29 -21.22
N ASN A 421 9.29 -50.39 -21.14
CA ASN A 421 10.38 -50.68 -22.06
C ASN A 421 9.88 -51.07 -23.46
N ILE A 422 8.70 -51.72 -23.56
CA ILE A 422 8.07 -52.04 -24.85
C ILE A 422 7.51 -50.78 -25.51
N LYS A 423 7.02 -49.79 -24.74
CA LYS A 423 6.44 -48.53 -25.24
C LYS A 423 7.49 -47.44 -25.56
N GLN A 424 8.76 -47.67 -25.22
CA GLN A 424 9.90 -46.80 -25.52
C GLN A 424 10.73 -47.27 -26.73
N ARG A 425 10.37 -48.41 -27.33
CA ARG A 425 10.70 -48.76 -28.71
C ARG A 425 9.55 -48.37 -29.61
#